data_AF-A0A1A8Z8S3-F1
#
_entry.id   AF-A0A1A8Z8S3-F1
#
_cell.length_a   1.000
_cell.length_b   1.000
_cell.length_c   1.000
_cell.angle_alpha   90.00
_cell.angle_beta   90.00
_cell.angle_gamma   90.00
#
_symmetry.space_group_name_H-M   'P 1'
#
loop_
_entity.id
_entity.type
_entity.pdbx_description
1 polymer ?
#
loop_
_entity_poly.entity_id
_entity_poly.type
_entity_poly.pdbx_seq_one_letter_code
_entity_poly.pdbx_strand_id
1 'polypeptide(L)'
;MIPRAWLTQEHELRPGTEIFRSDRRFALEAYSASHGQLLLRSNPVEDEHETTIDLLFKPVRAVRILDGHTGLAISCAPAGEADEIMAALPGVRADRGYRVFLLQSEGRSDYVVSMAVGWEEGILPDVQGSFFHSADAYLPQWPTGPLFGINPEFNAASVQDLLAALDSAHPPPARRDRFRYVFVLMTEVGDGDSPRRSGAGVFLTRADAEEAARLLAPKVTSCWIETLPVAM
;
A
#
# COMPACT_ATOMS: atom_id res chain seq x y z
N MET A 1 16.10 -14.88 -5.02
CA MET A 1 16.14 -13.53 -4.45
C MET A 1 16.19 -13.64 -2.93
N ILE A 2 16.84 -12.72 -2.20
CA ILE A 2 16.74 -12.69 -0.73
C ILE A 2 15.34 -12.15 -0.38
N PRO A 3 14.55 -12.84 0.46
CA PRO A 3 13.16 -12.48 0.70
C PRO A 3 12.99 -11.15 1.46
N ARG A 4 14.02 -10.68 2.15
CA ARG A 4 14.01 -9.37 2.82
C ARG A 4 15.39 -8.76 2.89
N ALA A 5 15.48 -7.46 2.62
CA ALA A 5 16.70 -6.68 2.85
C ALA A 5 16.38 -5.23 3.18
N TRP A 6 17.29 -4.59 3.91
CA TRP A 6 17.25 -3.14 4.17
C TRP A 6 18.68 -2.58 4.10
N LEU A 7 19.02 -1.98 2.97
CA LEU A 7 20.37 -1.52 2.65
C LEU A 7 20.51 -0.03 2.98
N THR A 8 21.49 0.29 3.80
CA THR A 8 21.77 1.66 4.28
C THR A 8 23.25 1.98 4.33
N GLN A 9 24.12 0.97 4.41
CA GLN A 9 25.53 1.16 4.67
C GLN A 9 26.32 1.32 3.38
N GLU A 10 27.39 2.12 3.41
CA GLU A 10 28.18 2.42 2.21
C GLU A 10 28.78 1.18 1.56
N HIS A 11 29.12 0.17 2.36
CA HIS A 11 29.72 -1.07 1.85
C HIS A 11 28.72 -1.96 1.11
N GLU A 12 27.42 -1.82 1.39
CA GLU A 12 26.30 -2.49 0.72
C GLU A 12 25.89 -1.75 -0.56
N LEU A 13 26.08 -0.42 -0.56
CA LEU A 13 25.63 0.50 -1.60
C LEU A 13 26.79 1.07 -2.42
N ARG A 14 27.64 0.19 -2.94
CA ARG A 14 28.82 0.58 -3.73
C ARG A 14 28.38 1.04 -5.13
N PRO A 15 28.93 2.16 -5.66
CA PRO A 15 28.62 2.63 -7.01
C PRO A 15 28.79 1.54 -8.07
N GLY A 16 27.87 1.49 -9.03
CA GLY A 16 27.82 0.50 -10.12
C GLY A 16 27.37 -0.91 -9.71
N THR A 17 27.07 -1.15 -8.43
CA THR A 17 26.67 -2.48 -7.96
C THR A 17 25.17 -2.68 -8.14
N GLU A 18 24.78 -3.79 -8.78
CA GLU A 18 23.41 -4.28 -8.78
C GLU A 18 23.07 -4.84 -7.39
N ILE A 19 21.96 -4.37 -6.84
CA ILE A 19 21.51 -4.69 -5.48
C ILE A 19 20.20 -5.46 -5.45
N PHE A 20 19.41 -5.40 -6.52
CA PHE A 20 18.14 -6.10 -6.64
C PHE A 20 17.84 -6.42 -8.10
N ARG A 21 17.24 -7.58 -8.37
CA ARG A 21 16.75 -7.98 -9.68
C ARG A 21 15.54 -8.89 -9.55
N SER A 22 14.49 -8.59 -10.32
CA SER A 22 13.28 -9.38 -10.44
C SER A 22 12.75 -9.30 -11.86
N ASP A 23 12.16 -10.38 -12.38
CA ASP A 23 11.50 -10.36 -13.69
C ASP A 23 10.03 -9.93 -13.59
N ARG A 24 9.51 -9.75 -12.37
CA ARG A 24 8.11 -9.35 -12.11
C ARG A 24 7.84 -7.91 -12.57
N ARG A 25 6.57 -7.61 -12.79
CA ARG A 25 6.12 -6.24 -13.05
C ARG A 25 5.95 -5.45 -11.75
N PHE A 26 6.55 -4.26 -11.68
CA PHE A 26 6.43 -3.33 -10.56
C PHE A 26 5.66 -2.07 -10.96
N ALA A 27 4.79 -1.60 -10.09
CA ALA A 27 4.07 -0.34 -10.23
C ALA A 27 4.32 0.58 -9.03
N LEU A 28 4.13 1.88 -9.22
CA LEU A 28 4.15 2.85 -8.13
C LEU A 28 2.91 2.66 -7.25
N GLU A 29 3.12 2.23 -6.00
CA GLU A 29 2.03 2.00 -5.04
C GLU A 29 1.78 3.25 -4.18
N ALA A 30 2.84 3.87 -3.66
CA ALA A 30 2.71 5.06 -2.82
C ALA A 30 3.92 5.98 -2.93
N TYR A 31 3.67 7.28 -2.89
CA TYR A 31 4.69 8.31 -2.71
C TYR A 31 4.24 9.33 -1.66
N SER A 32 4.96 9.39 -0.54
CA SER A 32 4.71 10.35 0.53
C SER A 32 5.81 11.41 0.56
N ALA A 33 5.52 12.57 -0.04
CA ALA A 33 6.47 13.68 -0.09
C ALA A 33 6.85 14.18 1.30
N SER A 34 5.90 14.23 2.24
CA SER A 34 6.13 14.71 3.62
C SER A 34 7.05 13.78 4.43
N HIS A 35 7.03 12.48 4.14
CA HIS A 35 7.85 11.48 4.82
C HIS A 35 9.04 10.99 3.99
N GLY A 36 9.21 11.54 2.77
CA GLY A 36 10.26 11.15 1.83
C GLY A 36 10.23 9.66 1.53
N GLN A 37 9.06 9.09 1.22
CA GLN A 37 8.91 7.65 1.06
C GLN A 37 8.37 7.32 -0.32
N LEU A 38 9.00 6.35 -1.00
CA LEU A 38 8.55 5.81 -2.29
C LEU A 38 8.43 4.29 -2.15
N LEU A 39 7.24 3.77 -2.44
CA LEU A 39 6.91 2.35 -2.42
C LEU A 39 6.57 1.89 -3.84
N LEU A 40 7.31 0.92 -4.35
CA LEU A 40 6.95 0.17 -5.55
C LEU A 40 6.47 -1.23 -5.15
N ARG A 41 5.50 -1.77 -5.86
CA ARG A 41 4.92 -3.07 -5.57
C ARG A 41 4.92 -3.95 -6.80
N SER A 42 5.30 -5.21 -6.64
CA SER A 42 5.04 -6.21 -7.69
C SER A 42 3.54 -6.51 -7.70
N ASN A 43 2.86 -6.27 -8.81
CA ASN A 43 1.41 -6.35 -8.87
C ASN A 43 0.95 -7.83 -8.89
N PRO A 44 0.16 -8.32 -7.90
CA PRO A 44 -0.35 -9.70 -7.93
C PRO A 44 -1.60 -9.87 -8.80
N VAL A 45 -2.19 -8.78 -9.31
CA VAL A 45 -3.52 -8.80 -9.95
C VAL A 45 -3.50 -9.32 -11.41
N GLU A 46 -2.32 -9.41 -12.04
CA GLU A 46 -2.17 -9.88 -13.42
C GLU A 46 -1.23 -11.09 -13.59
N ASP A 47 -0.49 -11.49 -12.54
CA ASP A 47 0.52 -12.56 -12.62
C ASP A 47 0.20 -13.75 -11.73
N GLU A 48 0.65 -14.93 -12.16
CA GLU A 48 0.53 -16.26 -11.53
C GLU A 48 1.27 -16.38 -10.17
N HIS A 49 1.55 -15.27 -9.49
CA HIS A 49 2.45 -15.21 -8.35
C HIS A 49 1.67 -15.09 -7.03
N GLU A 50 1.80 -16.11 -6.19
CA GLU A 50 1.19 -16.19 -4.87
C GLU A 50 1.76 -15.16 -3.86
N THR A 51 2.95 -14.62 -4.13
CA THR A 51 3.63 -13.64 -3.25
C THR A 51 3.66 -12.24 -3.87
N THR A 52 3.67 -11.21 -3.02
CA THR A 52 3.91 -9.81 -3.35
C THR A 52 5.33 -9.41 -2.94
N ILE A 53 5.98 -8.55 -3.71
CA ILE A 53 7.24 -7.89 -3.37
C ILE A 53 6.97 -6.39 -3.20
N ASP A 54 7.22 -5.86 -2.01
CA ASP A 54 7.29 -4.41 -1.79
C ASP A 54 8.75 -3.97 -1.85
N LEU A 55 9.00 -2.85 -2.54
CA LEU A 55 10.27 -2.15 -2.64
C LEU A 55 10.12 -0.75 -2.05
N LEU A 56 10.89 -0.45 -1.01
CA LEU A 56 10.81 0.82 -0.30
C LEU A 56 12.10 1.61 -0.41
N PHE A 57 12.00 2.89 -0.81
CA PHE A 57 13.09 3.86 -0.73
C PHE A 57 12.80 4.90 0.36
N LYS A 58 13.81 5.20 1.19
CA LYS A 58 13.69 6.21 2.26
C LYS A 58 15.04 6.77 2.76
N PRO A 59 15.11 8.05 3.15
CA PRO A 59 14.28 9.14 2.66
C PRO A 59 14.58 9.43 1.19
N VAL A 60 13.55 9.74 0.40
CA VAL A 60 13.65 10.12 -1.02
C VAL A 60 13.75 11.64 -1.16
N ARG A 61 14.66 12.10 -2.02
CA ARG A 61 14.84 13.53 -2.36
C ARG A 61 14.41 13.89 -3.76
N ALA A 62 14.59 12.97 -4.69
CA ALA A 62 14.19 13.15 -6.07
C ALA A 62 13.82 11.79 -6.66
N VAL A 63 12.93 11.83 -7.64
CA VAL A 63 12.51 10.64 -8.37
C VAL A 63 12.28 11.04 -9.82
N ARG A 64 12.76 10.20 -10.73
CA ARG A 64 12.34 10.18 -12.12
C ARG A 64 11.93 8.75 -12.40
N ILE A 65 10.62 8.51 -12.38
CA ILE A 65 10.04 7.19 -12.55
C ILE A 65 8.82 7.29 -13.46
N LEU A 66 8.61 6.27 -14.28
CA LEU A 66 7.37 6.05 -15.00
C LEU A 66 6.37 5.23 -14.15
N ASP A 67 5.15 5.08 -14.65
CA ASP A 67 4.05 4.42 -13.94
C ASP A 67 4.26 2.92 -13.67
N GLY A 68 5.19 2.26 -14.37
CA GLY A 68 5.60 0.89 -14.06
C GLY A 68 6.83 0.37 -14.79
N HIS A 69 7.29 -0.81 -14.36
CA HIS A 69 8.48 -1.52 -14.82
C HIS A 69 8.15 -3.00 -15.04
N THR A 70 8.34 -3.52 -16.26
CA THR A 70 8.26 -4.97 -16.53
C THR A 70 9.67 -5.54 -16.44
N GLY A 71 9.93 -6.36 -15.42
CA GLY A 71 11.29 -6.71 -15.03
C GLY A 71 12.03 -5.49 -14.48
N LEU A 72 12.63 -5.61 -13.31
CA LEU A 72 13.28 -4.53 -12.61
C LEU A 72 14.63 -4.97 -12.07
N ALA A 73 15.68 -4.28 -12.51
CA ALA A 73 17.00 -4.32 -11.90
C ALA A 73 17.29 -2.97 -11.24
N ILE A 74 17.73 -3.01 -9.98
CA ILE A 74 18.14 -1.81 -9.23
C ILE A 74 19.64 -1.89 -9.01
N SER A 75 20.34 -0.81 -9.36
CA SER A 75 21.76 -0.66 -9.08
C SER A 75 22.06 0.70 -8.46
N CYS A 76 23.16 0.80 -7.73
CA CYS A 76 23.71 2.10 -7.38
C CYS A 76 24.34 2.70 -8.64
N ALA A 77 24.02 3.95 -8.98
CA ALA A 77 24.60 4.61 -10.15
C ALA A 77 26.14 4.63 -10.05
N PRO A 78 26.87 4.46 -11.18
CA PRO A 78 28.29 4.75 -11.23
C PRO A 78 28.58 6.18 -10.78
N ALA A 79 29.76 6.44 -10.19
CA ALA A 79 30.06 7.74 -9.58
C ALA A 79 29.85 8.94 -10.52
N GLY A 80 30.29 8.85 -11.78
CA GLY A 80 30.10 9.92 -12.76
C GLY A 80 28.63 10.21 -13.07
N GLU A 81 27.83 9.18 -13.32
CA GLU A 81 26.40 9.32 -13.60
C GLU A 81 25.63 9.83 -12.36
N ALA A 82 26.03 9.37 -11.17
CA ALA A 82 25.48 9.87 -9.91
C ALA A 82 25.74 11.36 -9.73
N ASP A 83 26.97 11.82 -9.99
CA ASP A 83 27.36 13.22 -9.87
C ASP A 83 26.62 14.11 -10.87
N GLU A 84 26.46 13.65 -12.12
CA GLU A 84 25.69 14.35 -13.16
C GLU A 84 24.22 14.52 -12.76
N ILE A 85 23.58 13.44 -12.28
CA ILE A 85 22.18 13.48 -11.83
C ILE A 85 22.02 14.39 -10.62
N MET A 86 22.92 14.30 -9.64
CA MET A 86 22.86 15.12 -8.43
C MET A 86 23.10 16.61 -8.72
N ALA A 87 24.01 16.93 -9.64
CA ALA A 87 24.28 18.31 -10.06
C ALA A 87 23.08 18.97 -10.77
N ALA A 88 22.25 18.18 -11.46
CA ALA A 88 21.04 18.67 -12.10
C ALA A 88 19.87 18.93 -11.13
N LEU A 89 19.96 18.47 -9.87
CA LEU A 89 18.88 18.55 -8.89
C LEU A 89 19.07 19.74 -7.93
N PRO A 90 18.18 20.76 -7.97
CA PRO A 90 18.30 21.89 -7.07
C PRO A 90 18.07 21.48 -5.61
N GLY A 91 19.01 21.88 -4.73
CA GLY A 91 18.87 21.66 -3.28
C GLY A 91 19.24 20.26 -2.78
N VAL A 92 19.67 19.36 -3.65
CA VAL A 92 20.19 18.04 -3.27
C VAL A 92 21.71 18.14 -3.16
N ARG A 93 22.27 17.77 -2.01
CA ARG A 93 23.73 17.71 -1.80
C ARG A 93 24.16 16.26 -1.57
N ALA A 94 25.26 15.88 -2.21
CA ALA A 94 25.86 14.54 -2.09
C ALA A 94 26.39 14.23 -0.67
N ASP A 95 26.64 15.26 0.15
CA ASP A 95 27.27 15.17 1.47
C ASP A 95 26.39 14.56 2.58
N ARG A 96 25.12 14.26 2.31
CA ARG A 96 24.17 13.74 3.33
C ARG A 96 23.90 12.24 3.24
N GLY A 97 24.72 11.46 2.56
CA GLY A 97 24.50 10.01 2.43
C GLY A 97 23.41 9.64 1.41
N TYR A 98 22.97 10.59 0.58
CA TYR A 98 22.12 10.28 -0.57
C TYR A 98 22.91 9.52 -1.63
N ARG A 99 22.20 8.63 -2.32
CA ARG A 99 22.68 7.82 -3.44
C ARG A 99 21.66 7.90 -4.56
N VAL A 100 22.15 7.76 -5.78
CA VAL A 100 21.30 7.60 -6.96
C VAL A 100 21.14 6.11 -7.21
N PHE A 101 19.90 5.62 -7.11
CA PHE A 101 19.53 4.26 -7.48
C PHE A 101 18.98 4.29 -8.89
N LEU A 102 19.59 3.55 -9.82
CA LEU A 102 19.11 3.37 -11.17
C LEU A 102 18.12 2.22 -11.21
N LEU A 103 16.97 2.45 -11.83
CA LEU A 103 15.90 1.47 -12.04
C LEU A 103 15.90 1.11 -13.52
N GLN A 104 16.35 -0.09 -13.85
CA GLN A 104 16.44 -0.58 -15.22
C GLN A 104 15.33 -1.59 -15.52
N SER A 105 14.63 -1.37 -16.62
CA SER A 105 13.51 -2.21 -17.07
C SER A 105 13.39 -2.12 -18.59
N GLU A 106 13.43 -3.25 -19.32
CA GLU A 106 13.23 -3.33 -20.78
C GLU A 106 13.90 -2.22 -21.61
N GLY A 107 15.19 -1.96 -21.37
CA GLY A 107 15.96 -0.94 -22.10
C GLY A 107 15.68 0.51 -21.67
N ARG A 108 14.91 0.71 -20.60
CA ARG A 108 14.65 1.99 -19.95
C ARG A 108 15.51 2.13 -18.70
N SER A 109 15.86 3.37 -18.38
CA SER A 109 16.60 3.72 -17.17
C SER A 109 15.90 4.88 -16.48
N ASP A 110 15.44 4.64 -15.27
CA ASP A 110 14.83 5.59 -14.34
C ASP A 110 15.72 5.73 -13.09
N TYR A 111 15.42 6.68 -12.21
CA TYR A 111 16.21 6.83 -10.99
C TYR A 111 15.41 7.29 -9.77
N VAL A 112 15.93 6.91 -8.61
CA VAL A 112 15.48 7.39 -7.29
C VAL A 112 16.70 7.89 -6.53
N VAL A 113 16.62 9.11 -6.00
CA VAL A 113 17.63 9.64 -5.08
C VAL A 113 17.17 9.41 -3.65
N SER A 114 17.82 8.50 -2.93
CA SER A 114 17.45 8.09 -1.57
C SER A 114 18.69 7.77 -0.73
N MET A 115 18.56 7.67 0.60
CA MET A 115 19.66 7.16 1.46
C MET A 115 19.59 5.64 1.66
N ALA A 116 18.38 5.07 1.62
CA ALA A 116 18.16 3.65 1.83
C ALA A 116 17.20 3.08 0.80
N VAL A 117 17.35 1.78 0.60
CA VAL A 117 16.43 0.95 -0.17
C VAL A 117 16.30 -0.40 0.51
N GLY A 118 15.10 -0.95 0.52
CA GLY A 118 14.87 -2.30 0.98
C GLY A 118 13.71 -2.94 0.26
N TRP A 119 13.58 -4.25 0.44
CA TRP A 119 12.48 -5.03 -0.10
C TRP A 119 12.05 -6.10 0.88
N GLU A 120 10.80 -6.53 0.72
CA GLU A 120 10.23 -7.68 1.39
C GLU A 120 9.31 -8.43 0.43
N GLU A 121 9.49 -9.74 0.33
CA GLU A 121 8.67 -10.66 -0.44
C GLU A 121 7.91 -11.59 0.50
N GLY A 122 6.59 -11.69 0.31
CA GLY A 122 5.72 -12.54 1.12
C GLY A 122 4.27 -12.54 0.62
N ILE A 123 3.37 -13.17 1.36
CA ILE A 123 1.94 -13.06 1.12
C ILE A 123 1.46 -11.81 1.85
N LEU A 124 1.00 -10.80 1.11
CA LEU A 124 0.48 -9.55 1.67
C LEU A 124 -1.04 -9.68 1.85
N PRO A 125 -1.57 -9.61 3.08
CA PRO A 125 -3.02 -9.62 3.29
C PRO A 125 -3.69 -8.42 2.61
N ASP A 126 -4.90 -8.60 2.08
CA ASP A 126 -5.66 -7.53 1.37
C ASP A 126 -5.88 -6.27 2.23
N VAL A 127 -6.00 -6.45 3.54
CA VAL A 127 -6.19 -5.37 4.51
C VAL A 127 -4.88 -4.70 4.92
N GLN A 128 -3.73 -5.26 4.57
CA GLN A 128 -2.42 -4.71 4.89
C GLN A 128 -1.88 -3.88 3.73
N GLY A 129 -1.77 -2.57 3.93
CA GLY A 129 -1.30 -1.66 2.88
C GLY A 129 0.14 -1.89 2.39
N SER A 130 1.05 -2.45 3.18
CA SER A 130 2.45 -2.77 2.80
C SER A 130 3.18 -3.60 3.86
N PHE A 131 4.22 -4.35 3.47
CA PHE A 131 5.16 -4.97 4.43
C PHE A 131 5.91 -3.93 5.28
N PHE A 132 6.12 -2.72 4.76
CA PHE A 132 6.78 -1.63 5.47
C PHE A 132 5.82 -0.70 6.21
N HIS A 133 4.53 -0.98 6.14
CA HIS A 133 3.50 -0.23 6.85
C HIS A 133 2.70 -1.18 7.72
N SER A 134 3.04 -1.20 9.01
CA SER A 134 2.35 -2.04 9.97
C SER A 134 1.04 -1.39 10.41
N ALA A 135 -0.06 -2.14 10.48
CA ALA A 135 -1.34 -1.66 10.97
C ALA A 135 -1.19 -0.94 12.32
N ASP A 136 -1.77 0.26 12.46
CA ASP A 136 -1.66 1.10 13.65
C ASP A 136 -3.06 1.40 14.17
N ALA A 137 -3.33 1.03 15.43
CA ALA A 137 -4.61 1.23 16.07
C ALA A 137 -4.99 2.72 16.25
N TYR A 138 -4.01 3.62 16.18
CA TYR A 138 -4.21 5.07 16.26
C TYR A 138 -4.38 5.74 14.90
N LEU A 139 -4.08 5.04 13.80
CA LEU A 139 -4.29 5.49 12.44
C LEU A 139 -5.33 4.57 11.77
N PRO A 140 -6.63 4.78 12.04
CA PRO A 140 -7.67 3.94 11.46
C PRO A 140 -7.55 3.97 9.94
N GLN A 141 -7.28 2.81 9.36
CA GLN A 141 -7.24 2.65 7.92
C GLN A 141 -8.67 2.56 7.43
N TRP A 142 -9.12 3.64 6.82
CA TRP A 142 -10.27 3.62 5.94
C TRP A 142 -9.77 3.04 4.62
N PRO A 143 -10.42 2.04 4.01
CA PRO A 143 -10.10 1.65 2.65
C PRO A 143 -10.23 2.90 1.76
N THR A 144 -9.11 3.49 1.32
CA THR A 144 -9.11 4.77 0.58
C THR A 144 -9.40 4.59 -0.91
N GLY A 145 -9.65 3.38 -1.38
CA GLY A 145 -10.15 3.11 -2.72
C GLY A 145 -11.67 2.90 -2.72
N PRO A 146 -12.41 3.34 -3.74
CA PRO A 146 -13.77 2.85 -3.96
C PRO A 146 -13.65 1.35 -4.21
N LEU A 147 -13.97 0.55 -3.19
CA LEU A 147 -14.38 -0.86 -3.26
C LEU A 147 -13.79 -1.57 -4.49
N PHE A 148 -12.47 -1.80 -4.48
CA PHE A 148 -11.72 -2.39 -5.59
C PHE A 148 -12.42 -3.69 -6.05
N GLY A 149 -13.12 -3.64 -7.18
CA GLY A 149 -13.66 -4.81 -7.86
C GLY A 149 -14.80 -5.56 -7.16
N ILE A 150 -15.02 -5.38 -5.86
CA ILE A 150 -16.27 -5.78 -5.22
C ILE A 150 -17.30 -4.76 -5.68
N ASN A 151 -17.99 -5.04 -6.79
CA ASN A 151 -19.27 -4.41 -7.06
C ASN A 151 -20.13 -4.77 -5.84
N PRO A 152 -20.37 -3.83 -4.92
CA PRO A 152 -21.04 -4.16 -3.67
C PRO A 152 -22.56 -4.31 -3.91
N GLU A 153 -22.96 -4.51 -5.17
CA GLU A 153 -24.28 -4.30 -5.76
C GLU A 153 -24.81 -2.87 -5.60
N PHE A 154 -23.96 -1.90 -5.22
CA PHE A 154 -24.38 -0.49 -5.13
C PHE A 154 -24.69 0.08 -6.53
N ASN A 155 -24.25 -0.59 -7.60
CA ASN A 155 -24.39 -0.13 -8.99
C ASN A 155 -25.32 -1.00 -9.86
N ALA A 156 -25.87 -2.11 -9.34
CA ALA A 156 -26.70 -3.01 -10.12
C ALA A 156 -27.99 -3.38 -9.37
N ALA A 157 -29.12 -2.82 -9.81
CA ALA A 157 -30.43 -3.35 -9.45
C ALA A 157 -30.56 -4.77 -10.00
N SER A 158 -31.16 -5.70 -9.26
CA SER A 158 -31.49 -7.02 -9.80
C SER A 158 -32.43 -6.86 -11.00
N VAL A 159 -32.44 -7.81 -11.94
CA VAL A 159 -33.37 -7.78 -13.09
C VAL A 159 -34.82 -7.69 -12.60
N GLN A 160 -35.14 -8.36 -11.49
CA GLN A 160 -36.44 -8.28 -10.84
C GLN A 160 -36.75 -6.89 -10.28
N ASP A 161 -35.78 -6.22 -9.63
CA ASP A 161 -35.93 -4.84 -9.16
C ASP A 161 -36.14 -3.85 -10.33
N LEU A 162 -35.48 -4.11 -11.46
CA LEU A 162 -35.60 -3.32 -12.69
C LEU A 162 -36.98 -3.51 -13.35
N LEU A 163 -37.46 -4.75 -13.40
CA LEU A 163 -38.79 -5.08 -13.90
C LEU A 163 -39.89 -4.49 -13.00
N ALA A 164 -39.75 -4.59 -11.68
CA ALA A 164 -40.69 -4.00 -10.72
C ALA A 164 -40.74 -2.47 -10.81
N ALA A 165 -39.61 -1.81 -11.08
CA ALA A 165 -39.54 -0.37 -11.29
C ALA A 165 -40.16 0.08 -12.62
N LEU A 166 -40.11 -0.77 -13.65
CA LEU A 166 -40.73 -0.49 -14.96
C LEU A 166 -42.25 -0.73 -14.96
N ASP A 167 -42.72 -1.72 -14.20
CA ASP A 167 -44.15 -2.07 -14.11
C ASP A 167 -44.94 -1.13 -13.18
N SER A 168 -44.28 -0.38 -12.30
CA SER A 168 -44.95 0.45 -11.31
C SER A 168 -45.08 1.90 -11.78
N ALA A 169 -46.28 2.26 -12.25
CA ALA A 169 -46.72 3.65 -12.36
C ALA A 169 -46.83 4.27 -10.95
N HIS A 170 -45.68 4.66 -10.40
CA HIS A 170 -45.43 5.47 -9.20
C HIS A 170 -46.15 5.08 -7.89
N PRO A 171 -45.52 4.27 -7.03
CA PRO A 171 -45.58 4.46 -5.59
C PRO A 171 -44.55 5.54 -5.15
N PRO A 172 -44.76 6.26 -4.04
CA PRO A 172 -43.74 7.16 -3.49
C PRO A 172 -42.45 6.36 -3.23
N PRO A 173 -41.26 6.97 -3.31
CA PRO A 173 -40.01 6.26 -3.05
C PRO A 173 -40.09 5.72 -1.62
N ALA A 174 -40.28 4.41 -1.50
CA ALA A 174 -40.15 3.73 -0.22
C ALA A 174 -38.77 4.12 0.32
N ARG A 175 -38.74 4.74 1.49
CA ARG A 175 -37.49 4.94 2.24
C ARG A 175 -36.81 3.58 2.24
N ARG A 176 -35.57 3.51 1.73
CA ARG A 176 -34.84 2.26 1.64
C ARG A 176 -34.55 1.79 3.07
N ASP A 177 -35.45 1.01 3.65
CA ASP A 177 -35.20 0.24 4.88
C ASP A 177 -34.19 -0.91 4.62
N ARG A 178 -33.51 -0.90 3.46
CA ARG A 178 -32.39 -1.77 3.14
C ARG A 178 -31.16 -1.21 3.83
N PHE A 179 -30.91 -1.67 5.04
CA PHE A 179 -29.62 -1.50 5.70
C PHE A 179 -28.67 -2.60 5.22
N ARG A 180 -27.40 -2.26 4.98
CA ARG A 180 -26.33 -3.26 4.89
C ARG A 180 -25.54 -3.24 6.19
N TYR A 181 -25.06 -4.41 6.61
CA TYR A 181 -24.19 -4.50 7.77
C TYR A 181 -22.76 -4.24 7.38
N VAL A 182 -22.06 -3.49 8.21
CA VAL A 182 -20.60 -3.37 8.19
C VAL A 182 -20.03 -3.97 9.47
N PHE A 183 -18.79 -4.44 9.38
CA PHE A 183 -18.05 -4.99 10.49
C PHE A 183 -17.04 -3.94 10.95
N VAL A 184 -17.29 -3.32 12.09
CA VAL A 184 -16.42 -2.31 12.69
C VAL A 184 -15.46 -3.01 13.64
N LEU A 185 -14.17 -2.93 13.35
CA LEU A 185 -13.13 -3.38 14.25
C LEU A 185 -12.91 -2.32 15.32
N MET A 186 -13.18 -2.69 16.56
CA MET A 186 -12.96 -1.87 17.73
C MET A 186 -11.66 -2.30 18.42
N THR A 187 -10.90 -1.33 18.92
CA THR A 187 -9.68 -1.56 19.69
C THR A 187 -9.75 -0.83 21.02
N GLU A 188 -9.10 -1.42 22.01
CA GLU A 188 -8.80 -0.78 23.28
C GLU A 188 -7.28 -0.61 23.38
N VAL A 189 -6.83 0.64 23.52
CA VAL A 189 -5.40 0.96 23.59
C VAL A 189 -5.07 1.73 24.87
N GLY A 190 -4.01 1.29 25.55
CA GLY A 190 -3.48 1.89 26.78
C GLY A 190 -3.24 0.86 27.88
N ASP A 191 -2.25 1.12 28.74
CA ASP A 191 -2.02 0.41 30.00
C ASP A 191 -2.52 1.31 31.17
N GLY A 192 -3.55 0.86 31.90
CA GLY A 192 -3.98 1.49 33.16
C GLY A 192 -5.41 2.05 33.21
N ASP A 193 -5.62 2.97 34.16
CA ASP A 193 -6.91 3.41 34.76
C ASP A 193 -7.91 4.11 33.81
N SER A 194 -7.62 4.22 32.51
CA SER A 194 -8.52 4.86 31.53
C SER A 194 -8.29 4.29 30.12
N PRO A 195 -8.74 3.06 29.85
CA PRO A 195 -8.63 2.47 28.51
C PRO A 195 -9.38 3.30 27.48
N ARG A 196 -8.72 3.63 26.37
CA ARG A 196 -9.35 4.35 25.25
C ARG A 196 -9.88 3.34 24.24
N ARG A 197 -11.21 3.35 24.07
CA ARG A 197 -11.89 2.58 23.03
C ARG A 197 -12.06 3.41 21.77
N SER A 198 -11.70 2.85 20.63
CA SER A 198 -11.84 3.51 19.33
C SER A 198 -12.10 2.50 18.22
N GLY A 199 -12.82 2.93 17.17
CA GLY A 199 -12.89 2.17 15.93
C GLY A 199 -11.56 2.25 15.18
N ALA A 200 -10.96 1.10 14.91
CA ALA A 200 -9.72 0.96 14.15
C ALA A 200 -9.95 0.75 12.64
N GLY A 201 -11.14 0.30 12.24
CA GLY A 201 -11.49 0.12 10.83
C GLY A 201 -12.95 -0.29 10.63
N VAL A 202 -13.44 -0.11 9.40
CA VAL A 202 -14.79 -0.53 8.97
C VAL A 202 -14.65 -1.39 7.72
N PHE A 203 -15.20 -2.59 7.77
CA PHE A 203 -15.06 -3.61 6.73
C PHE A 203 -16.43 -4.06 6.20
N LEU A 204 -16.47 -4.46 4.93
CA LEU A 204 -17.69 -5.00 4.32
C LEU A 204 -17.87 -6.49 4.59
N THR A 205 -16.78 -7.22 4.77
CA THR A 205 -16.82 -8.65 5.09
C THR A 205 -16.31 -8.90 6.50
N ARG A 206 -16.81 -9.98 7.10
CA ARG A 206 -16.32 -10.43 8.41
C ARG A 206 -14.89 -10.95 8.33
N ALA A 207 -14.53 -11.59 7.23
CA ALA A 207 -13.20 -12.15 7.01
C ALA A 207 -12.12 -11.06 7.03
N ASP A 208 -12.37 -9.91 6.37
CA ASP A 208 -11.45 -8.77 6.36
C ASP A 208 -11.32 -8.17 7.76
N ALA A 209 -12.44 -8.04 8.49
CA ALA A 209 -12.42 -7.55 9.87
C ALA A 209 -11.64 -8.49 10.81
N GLU A 210 -11.77 -9.81 10.62
CA GLU A 210 -11.03 -10.82 11.38
C GLU A 210 -9.53 -10.83 11.04
N GLU A 211 -9.17 -10.62 9.78
CA GLU A 211 -7.77 -10.47 9.35
C GLU A 211 -7.14 -9.19 9.93
N ALA A 212 -7.84 -8.06 9.84
CA ALA A 212 -7.40 -6.82 10.46
C ALA A 212 -7.26 -6.94 11.99
N ALA A 213 -8.17 -7.69 12.64
CA ALA A 213 -8.07 -8.01 14.06
C ALA A 213 -6.80 -8.81 14.37
N ARG A 214 -6.48 -9.84 13.58
CA ARG A 214 -5.23 -10.63 13.73
C ARG A 214 -3.97 -9.76 13.62
N LEU A 215 -3.95 -8.82 12.68
CA LEU A 215 -2.82 -7.91 12.46
C LEU A 215 -2.63 -6.90 13.61
N LEU A 216 -3.73 -6.47 14.24
CA LEU A 216 -3.70 -5.50 15.34
C LEU A 216 -3.56 -6.12 16.72
N ALA A 217 -3.99 -7.37 16.93
CA ALA A 217 -3.98 -8.06 18.23
C ALA A 217 -2.64 -7.94 18.99
N PRO A 218 -1.46 -8.06 18.36
CA PRO A 218 -0.17 -7.93 19.05
C PRO A 218 0.15 -6.51 19.54
N LYS A 219 -0.62 -5.49 19.17
CA LYS A 219 -0.32 -4.06 19.38
C LYS A 219 -1.34 -3.33 20.26
N VAL A 220 -2.40 -4.02 20.68
CA VAL A 220 -3.52 -3.44 21.44
C VAL A 220 -3.82 -4.31 22.65
N THR A 221 -4.46 -3.73 23.66
CA THR A 221 -4.85 -4.46 24.88
C THR A 221 -5.96 -5.46 24.59
N SER A 222 -6.92 -5.07 23.74
CA SER A 222 -7.92 -5.97 23.18
C SER A 222 -8.50 -5.43 21.87
N CYS A 223 -9.07 -6.31 21.06
CA CYS A 223 -9.82 -5.96 19.86
C CYS A 223 -11.04 -6.86 19.68
N TRP A 224 -12.15 -6.32 19.17
CA TRP A 224 -13.38 -7.07 18.86
C TRP A 224 -14.10 -6.46 17.67
N ILE A 225 -15.00 -7.23 17.06
CA ILE A 225 -15.76 -6.81 15.87
C ILE A 225 -17.20 -6.53 16.28
N GLU A 226 -17.67 -5.32 15.99
CA GLU A 226 -19.07 -4.93 16.11
C GLU A 226 -19.74 -4.93 14.74
N THR A 227 -20.95 -5.48 14.66
CA THR A 227 -21.75 -5.47 13.43
C THR A 227 -22.71 -4.29 13.50
N LEU A 228 -22.54 -3.29 12.64
CA LEU A 228 -23.37 -2.08 12.62
C LEU A 228 -24.22 -2.01 11.34
N PRO A 229 -25.53 -1.69 11.45
CA PRO A 229 -26.34 -1.40 10.28
C PRO A 229 -26.01 0.00 9.73
N VAL A 230 -25.79 0.10 8.42
CA VAL A 230 -25.60 1.37 7.72
C VAL A 230 -26.80 1.59 6.80
N ALA A 231 -27.46 2.74 6.95
CA ALA A 231 -28.57 3.14 6.11
C ALA A 231 -28.09 3.46 4.69
N MET A 232 -28.84 3.01 3.68
CA MET A 232 -28.61 3.36 2.27
C MET A 232 -29.51 4.52 1.82
#